data_AF-A0A1Y1CGN2-F1
#
_entry.id   AF-A0A1Y1CGN2-F1
#
_cell.length_a   1.000
_cell.length_b   1.000
_cell.length_c   1.000
_cell.angle_alpha   90.00
_cell.angle_beta   90.00
_cell.angle_gamma   90.00
#
_symmetry.space_group_name_H-M   'P 1'
#
loop_
_entity.id
_entity.type
_entity.pdbx_description
1 polymer ?
#
loop_
_entity_poly.entity_id
_entity_poly.type
_entity_poly.pdbx_seq_one_letter_code
_entity_poly.pdbx_strand_id
1 'polypeptide(L)' 'MEHENKIESLEKEKAYFIEKIETDKNRIDELKTNRENLEKFAREQYLMKKDNEDIFIMIKE' A
#
# COMPACT_ATOMS: atom_id res chain seq x y z
N MET A 1 34.93 14.20 2.29
CA MET A 1 34.46 12.96 2.97
C MET A 1 33.11 13.14 3.67
N GLU A 2 32.95 13.95 4.72
CA GLU A 2 31.66 14.05 5.43
C GLU A 2 30.52 14.59 4.54
N HIS A 3 30.80 15.64 3.75
CA HIS A 3 29.81 16.21 2.83
C HIS A 3 29.46 15.27 1.67
N GLU A 4 30.42 14.48 1.16
CA GLU A 4 30.18 13.51 0.08
C GLU A 4 29.29 12.36 0.56
N ASN A 5 29.55 11.84 1.77
CA ASN A 5 28.71 10.81 2.39
C ASN A 5 27.28 11.33 2.65
N LYS A 6 27.15 12.61 3.03
CA LYS A 6 25.85 13.24 3.23
C LYS A 6 25.08 13.36 1.91
N ILE A 7 25.75 13.73 0.83
CA ILE A 7 25.16 13.80 -0.51
C ILE A 7 24.68 12.43 -0.96
N GLU A 8 25.52 11.39 -0.83
CA GLU A 8 25.15 10.02 -1.22
C GLU A 8 23.94 9.49 -0.43
N SER A 9 23.87 9.79 0.87
CA SER A 9 22.72 9.43 1.71
C SER A 9 21.44 10.11 1.24
N LEU A 10 21.50 11.41 0.93
CA LEU A 10 20.35 12.18 0.46
C LEU A 10 19.89 11.71 -0.93
N GLU A 11 20.81 11.31 -1.81
CA GLU A 11 20.47 10.74 -3.12
C GLU A 11 19.77 9.40 -2.98
N LYS A 12 20.22 8.53 -2.07
CA LYS A 12 19.54 7.26 -1.76
C LYS A 12 18.16 7.47 -1.18
N GLU A 13 18.01 8.39 -0.22
CA GLU A 13 16.70 8.74 0.34
C GLU A 13 15.76 9.28 -0.75
N LYS A 14 16.26 10.17 -1.61
CA LYS A 14 15.49 10.71 -2.73
C LYS A 14 15.03 9.60 -3.67
N ALA A 15 15.92 8.70 -4.07
CA ALA A 15 15.57 7.58 -4.95
C ALA A 15 14.49 6.69 -4.32
N TYR A 16 14.66 6.34 -3.04
CA TYR A 16 13.69 5.57 -2.28
C TYR A 16 12.30 6.24 -2.25
N PHE A 17 12.23 7.54 -1.95
CA PHE A 17 10.95 8.23 -1.89
C PHE A 17 10.30 8.37 -3.27
N ILE A 18 11.07 8.54 -4.34
CA ILE A 18 10.54 8.57 -5.71
C ILE A 18 9.88 7.23 -6.05
N GLU A 19 10.58 6.12 -5.83
CA GLU A 19 10.05 4.77 -6.07
C GLU A 19 8.80 4.49 -5.21
N LYS A 20 8.84 4.90 -3.94
CA LYS A 20 7.71 4.75 -3.02
C LYS A 20 6.48 5.54 -3.50
N ILE A 21 6.68 6.77 -3.96
CA ILE A 21 5.60 7.61 -4.50
C ILE A 21 5.01 6.99 -5.76
N GLU A 22 5.83 6.49 -6.68
CA GLU A 22 5.33 5.83 -7.91
C GLU A 22 4.52 4.57 -7.59
N THR A 23 5.04 3.73 -6.67
CA THR A 23 4.35 2.52 -6.22
C THR A 23 3.01 2.85 -5.55
N ASP A 24 3.00 3.85 -4.67
CA ASP A 24 1.78 4.25 -3.96
C ASP A 24 0.77 4.91 -4.91
N LYS A 25 1.21 5.67 -5.91
CA LYS A 25 0.34 6.21 -6.97
C LYS A 25 -0.34 5.10 -7.76
N ASN A 26 0.42 4.12 -8.24
CA ASN A 26 -0.14 2.98 -8.97
C ASN A 26 -1.15 2.22 -8.11
N ARG A 27 -0.84 2.00 -6.83
CA ARG A 27 -1.76 1.37 -5.88
C ARG A 27 -3.04 2.19 -5.69
N ILE A 28 -2.95 3.51 -5.58
CA ILE A 28 -4.11 4.40 -5.48
C ILE A 28 -4.96 4.35 -6.76
N ASP A 29 -4.32 4.35 -7.93
CA ASP A 29 -5.02 4.32 -9.22
C ASP A 29 -5.74 2.98 -9.42
N GLU A 30 -5.11 1.86 -9.06
CA GLU A 30 -5.75 0.53 -9.05
C GLU A 30 -6.94 0.47 -8.10
N LEU A 31 -6.81 1.04 -6.89
CA LEU A 31 -7.90 1.14 -5.92
C LEU A 31 -9.05 2.02 -6.41
N LYS A 32 -8.77 3.09 -7.16
CA LYS A 32 -9.80 4.01 -7.67
C LYS A 32 -10.50 3.49 -8.92
N THR A 33 -9.78 2.79 -9.80
CA THR A 33 -10.33 2.33 -11.09
C THR A 33 -10.95 0.94 -11.02
N ASN A 34 -10.51 0.07 -10.10
CA ASN A 34 -11.03 -1.28 -9.95
C ASN A 34 -11.79 -1.45 -8.63
N ARG A 35 -13.12 -1.33 -8.72
CA ARG A 35 -14.05 -1.42 -7.58
C ARG A 35 -13.98 -2.77 -6.85
N GLU A 36 -13.65 -3.84 -7.57
CA GLU A 36 -13.48 -5.19 -7.01
C GLU A 36 -12.18 -5.29 -6.20
N ASN A 37 -11.09 -4.71 -6.71
CA ASN A 37 -9.82 -4.62 -5.98
C ASN A 37 -9.94 -3.74 -4.74
N LEU A 38 -10.69 -2.64 -4.81
CA LEU A 38 -10.96 -1.78 -3.66
C LEU A 38 -11.74 -2.53 -2.57
N GLU A 39 -12.79 -3.25 -2.95
CA GLU A 39 -13.60 -4.04 -2.02
C GLU A 39 -12.75 -5.15 -1.38
N LYS A 40 -11.92 -5.85 -2.15
CA LYS A 40 -10.98 -6.86 -1.65
C LYS A 40 -9.98 -6.27 -0.65
N PHE A 41 -9.36 -5.14 -0.99
CA PHE A 41 -8.38 -4.47 -0.11
C PHE A 41 -9.02 -3.99 1.20
N ALA A 42 -10.21 -3.39 1.14
CA ALA A 42 -10.96 -2.96 2.32
C ALA A 42 -11.30 -4.14 3.24
N ARG A 43 -11.65 -5.30 2.66
CA ARG A 43 -11.94 -6.54 3.41
C ARG A 43 -10.69 -7.14 4.06
N GLU A 44 -9.58 -7.21 3.33
CA GLU A 44 -8.35 -7.86 3.83
C GLU A 44 -7.58 -7.01 4.83
N GLN A 45 -7.44 -5.70 4.59
CA GLN A 45 -6.61 -4.83 5.42
C GLN A 45 -7.38 -4.17 6.57
N TYR A 46 -8.65 -3.89 6.35
CA TYR A 46 -9.48 -3.11 7.28
C TYR A 46 -10.67 -3.91 7.82
N LEU A 47 -10.80 -5.20 7.46
CA LEU A 47 -11.89 -6.08 7.89
C LEU A 47 -13.28 -5.51 7.62
N MET A 48 -13.41 -4.71 6.55
CA MET A 48 -14.68 -4.09 6.19
C MET A 48 -15.69 -5.13 5.70
N LYS A 49 -16.96 -4.91 6.02
CA LYS A 49 -18.08 -5.74 5.61
C LYS A 49 -19.28 -4.88 5.21
N LYS A 50 -20.18 -5.43 4.39
CA LYS A 50 -21.48 -4.79 4.15
C LYS A 50 -22.41 -5.06 5.33
N ASP A 51 -23.37 -4.17 5.58
CA ASP A 51 -24.27 -4.27 6.74
C ASP A 51 -25.10 -5.57 6.75
N ASN A 52 -25.43 -6.11 5.56
CA ASN A 52 -26.19 -7.34 5.38
C ASN A 52 -25.30 -8.55 5.04
N GLU A 53 -24.07 -8.59 5.55
CA GLU A 53 -23.09 -9.63 5.24
C GLU A 53 -22.62 -10.38 6.49
N ASP A 54 -22.70 -11.71 6.42
CA ASP A 54 -22.21 -12.64 7.43
C ASP A 54 -20.81 -13.14 7.04
N ILE A 55 -19.82 -12.91 7.91
CA ILE A 55 -18.43 -13.32 7.71
C ILE A 55 -18.14 -14.57 8.55
N PHE A 56 -17.62 -15.62 7.91
CA PHE A 56 -17.17 -16.84 8.57
C PHE A 56 -15.65 -16.94 8.49
N ILE A 57 -14.97 -16.99 9.64
CA ILE A 57 -13.52 -17.22 9.72
C ILE A 57 -13.30 -18.69 10.10
N MET A 58 -12.76 -19.48 9.18
CA MET A 58 -12.43 -20.88 9.44
C MET A 58 -11.03 -20.97 10.04
N ILE A 59 -10.95 -21.21 11.35
CA ILE A 59 -9.68 -21.48 12.04
C ILE A 59 -9.43 -23.00 11.96
N LYS A 60 -8.29 -23.41 11.40
CA LYS A 60 -7.83 -24.81 11.50
C LYS A 60 -7.08 -24.98 12.81
N GLU A 61 -7.46 -26.01 13.58
CA GLU A 61 -6.72 -26.49 14.76
C GLU A 61 -5.38 -27.10 14.37
#